data_AF-A0A3L7CFN1-F1
#
_entry.id   AF-A0A3L7CFN1-F1
#
_cell.length_a   1.000
_cell.length_b   1.000
_cell.length_c   1.000
_cell.angle_alpha   90.00
_cell.angle_beta   90.00
_cell.angle_gamma   90.00
#
_symmetry.space_group_name_H-M   'P 1'
#
loop_
_entity.id
_entity.type
_entity.pdbx_description
1 polymer ?
#
loop_
_entity_poly.entity_id
_entity_poly.type
_entity_poly.pdbx_seq_one_letter_code
_entity_poly.pdbx_strand_id
1 'polypeptide(L)'
;PCIVDETADLVKAAEDIISGAAFDYNLPCIAEKSLIVVASVADRLIQQMQDFDALLLSRQEADTLRAVCLPDGAANKKLVGKSPAALLAAAGLAVPPRPPRLLIAEVEANDPWVTCEQLMPVLPIVRVADFDSALALALRIEEGLH
;
A
#
# COMPACT_ATOMS: atom_id res chain seq x y z
N PRO A 1 0.89 -4.01 9.76
CA PRO A 1 -0.16 -3.14 9.18
C PRO A 1 -0.13 -1.75 9.85
N CYS A 2 -0.62 -0.71 9.19
CA CYS A 2 -0.81 0.63 9.77
C CYS A 2 -2.31 0.95 9.83
N ILE A 3 -2.81 1.40 10.99
CA ILE A 3 -4.21 1.87 11.14
C ILE A 3 -4.21 3.40 11.17
N VAL A 4 -5.14 4.00 10.41
CA VAL A 4 -5.46 5.44 10.53
C VAL A 4 -6.96 5.60 10.78
N ASP A 5 -7.29 6.22 11.91
CA ASP A 5 -8.67 6.56 12.27
C ASP A 5 -8.96 8.06 12.07
N GLU A 6 -10.19 8.44 12.34
CA GLU A 6 -10.68 9.80 12.18
C GLU A 6 -10.07 10.85 13.12
N THR A 7 -9.32 10.41 14.14
CA THR A 7 -8.69 11.29 15.13
C THR A 7 -7.25 11.70 14.74
N ALA A 8 -6.68 11.05 13.72
CA ALA A 8 -5.33 11.28 13.27
C ALA A 8 -5.11 12.66 12.62
N ASP A 9 -3.90 13.19 12.77
CA ASP A 9 -3.40 14.27 11.90
C ASP A 9 -3.12 13.67 10.52
N LEU A 10 -4.07 13.81 9.59
CA LEU A 10 -4.01 13.15 8.29
C LEU A 10 -2.85 13.62 7.40
N VAL A 11 -2.40 14.87 7.54
CA VAL A 11 -1.27 15.38 6.74
C VAL A 11 0.00 14.71 7.23
N LYS A 12 0.22 14.73 8.55
CA LYS A 12 1.39 14.08 9.16
C LYS A 12 1.36 12.57 8.95
N ALA A 13 0.20 11.94 9.11
CA ALA A 13 0.04 10.50 8.89
C ALA A 13 0.39 10.12 7.45
N ALA A 14 -0.07 10.87 6.45
CA ALA A 14 0.31 10.65 5.06
C ALA A 14 1.83 10.79 4.84
N GLU A 15 2.45 11.85 5.38
CA GLU A 15 3.90 12.04 5.27
C GLU A 15 4.70 10.90 5.88
N ASP A 16 4.33 10.48 7.10
CA ASP A 16 4.98 9.41 7.85
C ASP A 16 4.84 8.07 7.11
N ILE A 17 3.61 7.71 6.71
CA ILE A 17 3.32 6.45 6.00
C ILE A 17 4.08 6.37 4.68
N ILE A 18 4.08 7.44 3.88
CA ILE A 18 4.82 7.44 2.62
C ILE A 18 6.33 7.35 2.88
N SER A 19 6.82 8.04 3.92
CA SER A 19 8.24 7.98 4.27
C SER A 19 8.67 6.60 4.72
N GLY A 20 7.88 5.91 5.54
CA GLY A 20 8.15 4.54 6.00
C GLY A 20 8.00 3.52 4.87
N ALA A 21 6.85 3.49 4.19
CA ALA A 21 6.52 2.48 3.20
C ALA A 21 7.44 2.56 1.96
N ALA A 22 7.84 3.77 1.56
CA ALA A 22 8.74 3.96 0.41
C ALA A 22 10.22 3.81 0.75
N PHE A 23 10.59 3.78 2.04
CA PHE A 23 12.00 3.70 2.44
C PHE A 23 12.64 2.40 1.96
N ASP A 24 13.80 2.53 1.31
CA ASP A 24 14.54 1.42 0.70
C ASP A 24 13.65 0.47 -0.12
N TYR A 25 12.70 1.04 -0.86
CA TYR A 25 11.72 0.31 -1.67
C TYR A 25 10.97 -0.80 -0.91
N ASN A 26 10.60 -0.50 0.34
CA ASN A 26 9.79 -1.36 1.22
C ASN A 26 10.50 -2.66 1.65
N LEU A 27 11.82 -2.74 1.49
CA LEU A 27 12.64 -3.87 1.94
C LEU A 27 12.64 -4.09 3.47
N PRO A 28 12.65 -3.05 4.33
CA PRO A 28 12.66 -3.28 5.77
C PRO A 28 11.42 -4.04 6.24
N CYS A 29 11.61 -5.01 7.14
CA CYS A 29 10.52 -5.80 7.71
C CYS A 29 9.57 -4.95 8.57
N ILE A 30 10.03 -3.80 9.07
CA ILE A 30 9.24 -2.88 9.89
C ILE A 30 8.47 -1.84 9.05
N ALA A 31 8.72 -1.76 7.75
CA ALA A 31 8.03 -0.82 6.88
C ALA A 31 6.55 -1.21 6.75
N GLU A 32 5.69 -0.23 6.51
CA GLU A 32 4.27 -0.45 6.33
C GLU A 32 4.02 -1.31 5.07
N LYS A 33 3.27 -2.41 5.22
CA LYS A 33 2.90 -3.34 4.13
C LYS A 33 1.41 -3.32 3.79
N SER A 34 0.60 -2.69 4.63
CA SER A 34 -0.82 -2.45 4.39
C SER A 34 -1.29 -1.28 5.23
N LEU A 35 -2.21 -0.52 4.67
CA LEU A 35 -2.90 0.58 5.33
C LEU A 35 -4.37 0.22 5.53
N ILE A 36 -4.84 0.33 6.76
CA ILE A 36 -6.25 0.15 7.13
C ILE A 36 -6.74 1.51 7.59
N VAL A 37 -7.77 2.03 6.94
CA VAL A 37 -8.23 3.40 7.20
C VAL A 37 -9.74 3.44 7.42
N VAL A 38 -10.16 4.20 8.44
CA VAL A 38 -11.58 4.43 8.70
C VAL A 38 -12.19 5.23 7.55
N ALA A 39 -13.34 4.77 7.05
CA ALA A 39 -13.94 5.24 5.81
C ALA A 39 -14.20 6.76 5.80
N SER A 40 -14.49 7.36 6.95
CA SER A 40 -14.75 8.79 7.12
C SER A 40 -13.57 9.70 6.75
N VAL A 41 -12.33 9.19 6.76
CA VAL A 41 -11.11 9.96 6.47
C VAL A 41 -10.29 9.43 5.30
N ALA A 42 -10.66 8.27 4.75
CA ALA A 42 -9.89 7.57 3.74
C ALA A 42 -9.63 8.39 2.45
N ASP A 43 -10.65 9.05 1.89
CA ASP A 43 -10.47 9.88 0.68
C ASP A 43 -9.46 11.01 0.91
N ARG A 44 -9.59 11.69 2.06
CA ARG A 44 -8.71 12.80 2.40
C ARG A 44 -7.29 12.31 2.65
N LEU A 45 -7.11 11.18 3.33
CA LEU A 45 -5.79 10.59 3.56
C LEU A 45 -5.13 10.21 2.22
N ILE A 46 -5.85 9.55 1.31
CA ILE A 46 -5.34 9.17 -0.01
C ILE A 46 -4.95 10.40 -0.83
N GLN A 47 -5.72 11.48 -0.74
CA GLN A 47 -5.34 12.75 -1.37
C GLN A 47 -4.03 13.29 -0.79
N GLN A 48 -3.89 13.34 0.55
CA GLN A 48 -2.65 13.79 1.18
C GLN A 48 -1.45 12.90 0.81
N MET A 49 -1.63 11.59 0.72
CA MET A 49 -0.57 10.66 0.29
C MET A 49 -0.08 10.98 -1.12
N GLN A 50 -0.97 11.37 -2.03
CA GLN A 50 -0.59 11.81 -3.38
C GLN A 50 0.20 13.12 -3.37
N ASP A 51 -0.11 14.05 -2.45
CA ASP A 51 0.68 15.27 -2.26
C ASP A 51 2.13 14.96 -1.80
N PHE A 52 2.36 13.80 -1.20
CA PHE A 52 3.69 13.27 -0.83
C PHE A 52 4.29 12.29 -1.85
N ASP A 53 3.91 12.41 -3.13
CA ASP A 53 4.43 11.63 -4.27
C ASP A 53 4.01 10.15 -4.30
N ALA A 54 2.89 9.78 -3.68
CA ALA A 54 2.24 8.50 -3.95
C ALA A 54 1.46 8.54 -5.27
N LEU A 55 1.42 7.43 -6.00
CA LEU A 55 0.56 7.26 -7.17
C LEU A 55 -0.60 6.34 -6.84
N LEU A 56 -1.83 6.87 -6.86
CA LEU A 56 -3.05 6.08 -6.76
C LEU A 56 -3.32 5.36 -8.07
N LEU A 57 -3.34 4.02 -8.01
CA LEU A 57 -3.69 3.17 -9.14
C LEU A 57 -5.20 3.01 -9.25
N SER A 58 -5.71 3.01 -10.48
CA SER A 58 -7.06 2.51 -10.74
C SER A 58 -7.15 1.02 -10.42
N ARG A 59 -8.37 0.52 -10.21
CA ARG A 59 -8.60 -0.93 -9.99
C ARG A 59 -7.99 -1.81 -11.09
N GLN A 60 -8.09 -1.37 -12.35
CA GLN A 60 -7.53 -2.13 -13.48
C GLN A 60 -6.00 -2.15 -13.49
N GLU A 61 -5.36 -1.01 -13.19
CA GLU A 61 -3.91 -0.94 -13.06
C GLU A 61 -3.42 -1.77 -11.87
N ALA A 62 -4.16 -1.72 -10.76
CA ALA A 62 -3.88 -2.51 -9.58
C ALA A 62 -3.92 -4.02 -9.89
N ASP A 63 -4.98 -4.50 -10.56
CA ASP A 63 -5.11 -5.90 -10.95
C ASP A 63 -3.98 -6.34 -11.89
N THR A 64 -3.61 -5.49 -12.84
CA THR A 64 -2.51 -5.74 -13.80
C THR A 64 -1.17 -5.84 -13.09
N LEU A 65 -0.90 -4.90 -12.18
CA LEU A 65 0.32 -4.88 -11.39
C LEU A 65 0.38 -6.10 -10.45
N ARG A 66 -0.75 -6.48 -9.83
CA ARG A 66 -0.84 -7.64 -8.93
C ARG A 66 -0.46 -8.93 -9.65
N ALA A 67 -0.93 -9.14 -10.87
CA ALA A 67 -0.61 -10.34 -11.65
C ALA A 67 0.90 -10.51 -11.89
N VAL A 68 1.65 -9.40 -11.95
CA VAL A 68 3.10 -9.40 -12.19
C VAL A 68 3.91 -9.44 -10.89
N CYS A 69 3.46 -8.74 -9.85
CA CYS A 69 4.11 -8.69 -8.54
C CYS A 69 3.84 -9.94 -7.69
N LEU A 70 2.66 -10.54 -7.81
CA LEU A 70 2.21 -11.72 -7.08
C LEU A 70 1.78 -12.86 -8.02
N PRO A 71 2.66 -13.38 -8.89
CA PRO A 71 2.33 -14.57 -9.69
C PRO A 71 1.98 -15.72 -8.75
N ASP A 72 0.84 -16.37 -9.00
CA ASP A 72 0.31 -17.46 -8.17
C ASP A 72 0.10 -17.09 -6.68
N GLY A 73 -0.05 -15.80 -6.38
CA GLY A 73 -0.28 -15.29 -5.02
C GLY A 73 0.98 -15.16 -4.15
N ALA A 74 2.18 -15.35 -4.71
CA ALA A 74 3.45 -15.23 -3.98
C ALA A 74 4.34 -14.13 -4.57
N ALA A 75 5.15 -13.50 -3.71
CA ALA A 75 6.03 -12.39 -4.11
C ALA A 75 6.99 -12.78 -5.25
N ASN A 76 6.95 -12.02 -6.34
CA ASN A 76 7.88 -12.16 -7.45
C ASN A 76 9.27 -11.66 -7.04
N LYS A 77 10.18 -12.59 -6.74
CA LYS A 77 11.56 -12.30 -6.31
C LYS A 77 12.36 -11.40 -7.26
N LYS A 78 11.98 -11.33 -8.55
CA LYS A 78 12.66 -10.45 -9.53
C LYS A 78 12.31 -8.97 -9.32
N LEU A 79 11.19 -8.69 -8.65
CA LEU A 79 10.62 -7.37 -8.44
C LEU A 79 10.78 -6.84 -7.01
N VAL A 80 11.23 -7.70 -6.08
CA VAL A 80 11.58 -7.31 -4.70
C VAL A 80 12.62 -6.18 -4.70
N GLY A 81 12.35 -5.14 -3.92
CA GLY A 81 13.23 -3.96 -3.78
C GLY A 81 13.39 -3.13 -5.06
N LYS A 82 12.52 -3.30 -6.06
CA LYS A 82 12.52 -2.46 -7.27
C LYS A 82 11.73 -1.18 -7.05
N SER A 83 12.11 -0.12 -7.75
CA SER A 83 11.42 1.17 -7.69
C SER A 83 10.00 1.08 -8.25
N PRO A 84 9.08 1.98 -7.85
CA PRO A 84 7.73 2.05 -8.40
C PRO A 84 7.70 2.12 -9.94
N ALA A 85 8.59 2.91 -10.53
CA ALA A 85 8.71 3.03 -11.99
C ALA A 85 9.10 1.69 -12.66
N ALA A 86 9.98 0.91 -12.03
CA ALA A 86 10.36 -0.40 -12.55
C ALA A 86 9.21 -1.42 -12.43
N LEU A 87 8.40 -1.34 -11.37
CA LEU A 87 7.21 -2.17 -11.22
C LEU A 87 6.16 -1.84 -12.29
N LEU A 88 5.86 -0.55 -12.49
CA LEU A 88 4.93 -0.08 -13.53
C LEU A 88 5.39 -0.56 -14.92
N ALA A 89 6.68 -0.39 -15.24
CA ALA A 89 7.24 -0.84 -16.51
C ALA A 89 7.17 -2.37 -16.68
N ALA A 90 7.44 -3.14 -15.63
CA ALA A 90 7.32 -4.60 -15.65
C ALA A 90 5.87 -5.07 -15.89
N ALA A 91 4.89 -4.29 -15.42
CA ALA A 91 3.47 -4.52 -15.65
C ALA A 91 2.94 -3.95 -16.99
N GLY A 92 3.80 -3.30 -17.79
CA GLY A 92 3.37 -2.64 -19.04
C GLY A 92 2.47 -1.42 -18.82
N LEU A 93 2.50 -0.84 -17.62
CA LEU A 93 1.74 0.35 -17.26
C LEU A 93 2.52 1.63 -17.58
N ALA A 94 1.80 2.74 -17.75
CA ALA A 94 2.41 4.03 -18.01
C ALA A 94 3.25 4.48 -16.81
N VAL A 95 4.48 4.90 -17.08
CA VAL A 95 5.35 5.50 -16.06
C VAL A 95 5.24 7.02 -16.15
N PRO A 96 4.78 7.72 -15.10
CA PRO A 96 4.69 9.17 -15.12
C PRO A 96 6.08 9.83 -15.24
N PRO A 97 6.18 11.03 -15.82
CA PRO A 97 7.47 11.73 -15.98
C PRO A 97 8.19 11.99 -14.65
N ARG A 98 7.42 12.30 -13.60
CA ARG A 98 7.91 12.34 -12.22
C ARG A 98 7.63 10.96 -11.59
N PRO A 99 8.67 10.16 -11.30
CA PRO A 99 8.46 8.82 -10.73
C PRO A 99 7.88 8.94 -9.31
N PRO A 100 6.84 8.16 -8.96
CA PRO A 100 6.29 8.18 -7.62
C PRO A 100 7.25 7.50 -6.64
N ARG A 101 7.11 7.83 -5.35
CA ARG A 101 7.82 7.18 -4.25
C ARG A 101 7.18 5.85 -3.85
N LEU A 102 5.86 5.76 -3.98
CA LEU A 102 5.05 4.61 -3.58
C LEU A 102 3.85 4.45 -4.53
N LEU A 103 3.47 3.21 -4.83
CA LEU A 103 2.21 2.92 -5.49
C LEU A 103 1.16 2.59 -4.44
N ILE A 104 -0.03 3.16 -4.54
CA ILE A 104 -1.12 2.90 -3.60
C ILE A 104 -2.35 2.45 -4.37
N ALA A 105 -3.13 1.56 -3.76
CA ALA A 105 -4.34 1.04 -4.38
C ALA A 105 -5.35 0.64 -3.31
N GLU A 106 -6.61 1.02 -3.53
CA GLU A 106 -7.71 0.54 -2.71
C GLU A 106 -8.06 -0.90 -3.08
N VAL A 107 -8.11 -1.78 -2.08
CA VAL A 107 -8.38 -3.22 -2.26
C VAL A 107 -9.27 -3.75 -1.14
N GLU A 108 -9.79 -4.95 -1.35
CA GLU A 108 -10.57 -5.67 -0.35
C GLU A 108 -9.66 -6.26 0.74
N ALA A 109 -10.22 -6.46 1.94
CA ALA A 109 -9.47 -6.92 3.11
C ALA A 109 -8.84 -8.32 2.98
N ASN A 110 -9.29 -9.13 2.03
CA ASN A 110 -8.80 -10.48 1.73
C ASN A 110 -7.95 -10.53 0.45
N ASP A 111 -7.60 -9.37 -0.12
CA ASP A 111 -6.75 -9.31 -1.30
C ASP A 111 -5.34 -9.85 -0.99
N PRO A 112 -4.72 -10.64 -1.88
CA PRO A 112 -3.35 -11.11 -1.70
C PRO A 112 -2.32 -10.01 -1.47
N TRP A 113 -2.57 -8.77 -1.94
CA TRP A 113 -1.71 -7.64 -1.58
C TRP A 113 -1.72 -7.33 -0.09
N VAL A 114 -2.83 -7.55 0.59
CA VAL A 114 -2.97 -7.29 2.03
C VAL A 114 -2.32 -8.39 2.86
N THR A 115 -2.45 -9.65 2.44
CA THR A 115 -2.06 -10.82 3.25
C THR A 115 -0.66 -11.38 2.91
N CYS A 116 -0.09 -11.02 1.77
CA CYS A 116 1.27 -11.42 1.40
C CYS A 116 2.25 -10.29 1.73
N GLU A 117 3.46 -10.61 2.18
CA GLU A 117 4.54 -9.62 2.25
C GLU A 117 5.27 -9.55 0.90
N GLN A 118 5.19 -8.43 0.18
CA GLN A 118 5.80 -8.31 -1.16
C GLN A 118 7.25 -7.82 -1.15
N LEU A 119 7.65 -7.02 -0.15
CA LEU A 119 8.92 -6.29 -0.14
C LEU A 119 9.10 -5.42 -1.40
N MET A 120 8.01 -4.74 -1.78
CA MET A 120 7.90 -3.89 -2.96
C MET A 120 7.20 -2.60 -2.55
N PRO A 121 7.52 -1.44 -3.17
CA PRO A 121 6.90 -0.15 -2.84
C PRO A 121 5.47 -0.03 -3.39
N VAL A 122 4.60 -0.93 -2.93
CA VAL A 122 3.16 -0.99 -3.17
C VAL A 122 2.47 -1.08 -1.82
N LEU A 123 1.57 -0.15 -1.52
CA LEU A 123 0.83 -0.13 -0.27
C LEU A 123 -0.68 -0.29 -0.54
N PRO A 124 -1.26 -1.48 -0.29
CA PRO A 124 -2.70 -1.68 -0.36
C PRO A 124 -3.40 -0.90 0.75
N ILE A 125 -4.54 -0.30 0.40
CA ILE A 125 -5.39 0.48 1.29
C ILE A 125 -6.72 -0.24 1.44
N VAL A 126 -7.09 -0.57 2.67
CA VAL A 126 -8.37 -1.19 3.01
C VAL A 126 -9.20 -0.20 3.79
N ARG A 127 -10.41 0.11 3.30
CA ARG A 127 -11.38 0.93 4.03
C ARG A 127 -12.19 0.06 4.98
N VAL A 128 -12.40 0.57 6.18
CA VAL A 128 -13.24 -0.06 7.22
C VAL A 128 -14.23 0.94 7.81
N ALA A 129 -15.32 0.44 8.39
CA ALA A 129 -16.39 1.30 8.89
C ALA A 129 -15.97 2.15 10.10
N ASP A 130 -15.16 1.57 10.99
CA ASP A 130 -14.80 2.13 12.29
C ASP A 130 -13.46 1.54 12.80
N PHE A 131 -12.97 2.08 13.93
CA PHE A 131 -11.74 1.64 14.56
C PHE A 131 -11.77 0.17 14.99
N ASP A 132 -12.89 -0.32 15.53
CA ASP A 132 -13.00 -1.72 15.97
C ASP A 132 -12.82 -2.70 14.81
N SER A 133 -13.41 -2.38 13.65
CA SER A 133 -13.20 -3.11 12.40
C SER A 133 -11.75 -3.02 11.93
N ALA A 134 -11.11 -1.85 12.08
CA ALA A 134 -9.70 -1.65 11.76
C ALA A 134 -8.79 -2.55 12.60
N LEU A 135 -9.01 -2.56 13.91
CA LEU A 135 -8.25 -3.35 14.88
C LEU A 135 -8.42 -4.85 14.63
N ALA A 136 -9.66 -5.32 14.44
CA ALA A 136 -9.94 -6.72 14.14
C ALA A 136 -9.24 -7.17 12.85
N LEU A 137 -9.25 -6.32 11.82
CA LEU A 137 -8.56 -6.61 10.56
C LEU A 137 -7.05 -6.61 10.73
N ALA A 138 -6.48 -5.64 11.46
CA ALA A 138 -5.04 -5.56 11.68
C ALA A 138 -4.51 -6.80 12.40
N LEU A 139 -5.18 -7.24 13.46
CA LEU A 139 -4.83 -8.47 14.19
C LEU A 139 -4.88 -9.71 13.28
N ARG A 140 -5.82 -9.75 12.34
CA ARG A 140 -5.93 -10.86 11.38
C ARG A 140 -4.79 -10.87 10.35
N ILE A 141 -4.44 -9.72 9.80
CA ILE A 141 -3.40 -9.61 8.75
C ILE A 141 -2.00 -9.83 9.32
N GLU A 142 -1.80 -9.42 10.56
CA GLU A 142 -0.53 -9.51 11.24
C GLU A 142 -0.15 -10.97 11.57
N GLU A 143 -1.14 -11.87 11.69
CA GLU A 143 -0.95 -13.32 11.90
C GLU A 143 -0.07 -13.70 13.11
N GLY A 144 0.18 -12.79 14.06
CA GLY A 144 1.05 -13.00 15.21
C GLY A 144 2.53 -13.10 14.86
N LEU A 145 2.95 -12.51 13.73
CA LEU A 145 4.32 -12.49 13.24
C LEU A 145 5.16 -11.33 13.82
N HIS A 146 4.58 -10.54 14.73
CA HIS A 146 5.15 -9.41 15.46
C HIS A 146 4.72 -9.36 16.93
#